data_AF-L9W0R8-F1
#
_entry.id   AF-L9W0R8-F1
#
_cell.length_a   1.000
_cell.length_b   1.000
_cell.length_c   1.000
_cell.angle_alpha   90.00
_cell.angle_beta   90.00
_cell.angle_gamma   90.00
#
_symmetry.space_group_name_H-M   'P 1'
#
loop_
_entity.id
_entity.type
_entity.pdbx_description
1 polymer ?
#
loop_
_entity_poly.entity_id
_entity_poly.type
_entity_poly.pdbx_seq_one_letter_code
_entity_poly.pdbx_strand_id
1 'polypeptide(L)'
;MASIHDNLFTALADPERRQILFDLADEPDSVNIDSPPDTIANGGNERFKRYHVHLPMLDDYGFINWYPNANAIESGPQFDEIMPVLEVLVDHRKTFPATSL
;
A
#
# COMPACT_ATOMS: atom_id res chain seq x y z
N MET A 1 21.51 5.21 0.17
CA MET A 1 20.08 5.06 0.51
C MET A 1 19.29 5.56 -0.68
N ALA A 2 18.33 4.79 -1.18
CA ALA A 2 17.40 5.28 -2.20
C ALA A 2 16.59 6.45 -1.62
N SER A 3 16.20 7.42 -2.44
CA SER A 3 15.39 8.53 -1.94
C SER A 3 13.99 8.05 -1.57
N ILE A 4 13.29 8.81 -0.71
CA ILE A 4 11.90 8.50 -0.36
C ILE A 4 11.00 8.38 -1.60
N HIS A 5 11.26 9.19 -2.63
CA HIS A 5 10.54 9.14 -3.91
C HIS A 5 10.82 7.85 -4.68
N ASP A 6 12.07 7.37 -4.72
CA ASP A 6 12.41 6.11 -5.37
C ASP A 6 11.71 4.93 -4.68
N ASN A 7 11.68 4.95 -3.35
CA ASN A 7 10.97 3.96 -2.54
C ASN A 7 9.46 4.01 -2.80
N LEU A 8 8.89 5.21 -2.87
CA LEU A 8 7.48 5.43 -3.15
C LEU A 8 7.10 4.91 -4.54
N PHE A 9 7.85 5.30 -5.59
CA PHE A 9 7.56 4.82 -6.94
C PHE A 9 7.80 3.31 -7.06
N THR A 10 8.78 2.76 -6.34
CA THR A 10 8.97 1.31 -6.24
C THR A 10 7.75 0.65 -5.62
N ALA A 11 7.21 1.18 -4.52
CA ALA A 11 6.01 0.66 -3.87
C ALA A 11 4.79 0.75 -4.80
N LEU A 12 4.56 1.91 -5.40
CA LEU A 12 3.41 2.19 -6.28
C LEU A 12 3.43 1.40 -7.60
N ALA A 13 4.58 0.86 -8.03
CA ALA A 13 4.67 0.05 -9.24
C ALA A 13 3.92 -1.29 -9.17
N ASP A 14 3.65 -1.81 -7.96
CA ASP A 14 2.90 -3.06 -7.76
C ASP A 14 1.45 -2.77 -7.33
N PRO A 15 0.47 -3.48 -7.90
CA PRO A 15 -0.95 -3.23 -7.63
C PRO A 15 -1.37 -3.48 -6.19
N GLU A 16 -0.82 -4.49 -5.51
CA GLU A 16 -1.21 -4.80 -4.14
C GLU A 16 -0.65 -3.77 -3.16
N ARG A 17 0.63 -3.41 -3.29
CA ARG A 17 1.26 -2.36 -2.46
C ARG A 17 0.57 -1.01 -2.67
N ARG A 18 0.26 -0.69 -3.92
CA ARG A 18 -0.44 0.55 -4.27
C ARG A 18 -1.83 0.60 -3.64
N GLN A 19 -2.58 -0.50 -3.67
CA GLN A 19 -3.89 -0.56 -3.03
C GLN A 19 -3.78 -0.33 -1.50
N ILE A 20 -2.83 -1.00 -0.83
CA ILE A 20 -2.60 -0.82 0.61
C ILE A 20 -2.35 0.64 0.98
N LEU A 21 -1.48 1.33 0.23
CA LEU A 21 -1.14 2.74 0.52
C LEU A 21 -2.33 3.68 0.28
N PHE A 22 -3.16 3.42 -0.73
CA PHE A 22 -4.35 4.23 -0.97
C PHE A 22 -5.46 3.96 0.04
N ASP A 23 -5.67 2.71 0.45
CA ASP A 23 -6.64 2.36 1.50
C ASP A 23 -6.27 3.05 2.81
N LEU A 24 -4.97 3.04 3.17
CA LEU A 24 -4.47 3.71 4.37
C LEU A 24 -4.52 5.24 4.27
N ALA A 25 -4.42 5.81 3.07
CA ALA A 25 -4.58 7.25 2.87
C ALA A 25 -6.05 7.71 3.06
N ASP A 26 -7.01 6.85 2.74
CA ASP A 26 -8.45 7.11 2.94
C ASP A 26 -8.85 6.87 4.41
N GLU A 27 -8.32 5.81 5.04
CA GLU A 27 -8.60 5.43 6.43
C GLU A 27 -7.30 5.18 7.23
N PRO A 28 -6.71 6.23 7.84
CA PRO A 28 -5.37 6.15 8.46
C PRO A 28 -5.32 5.43 9.81
N ASP A 29 -6.47 5.25 10.47
CA ASP A 29 -6.52 4.85 11.89
C ASP A 29 -6.35 3.33 12.14
N SER A 30 -6.49 2.48 11.11
CA SER A 30 -6.06 1.06 11.10
C SER A 30 -6.78 0.31 9.99
N VAL A 31 -6.07 -0.19 8.98
CA VAL A 31 -6.66 -1.09 7.97
C VAL A 31 -6.48 -2.55 8.41
N ASN A 32 -7.59 -3.29 8.52
CA ASN A 32 -7.54 -4.72 8.80
C ASN A 32 -7.07 -5.49 7.54
N ILE A 33 -5.97 -6.23 7.69
CA ILE A 33 -5.29 -6.92 6.58
C ILE A 33 -6.09 -8.14 6.08
N ASP A 34 -7.04 -8.65 6.88
CA ASP A 34 -7.90 -9.79 6.54
C ASP A 34 -9.14 -9.42 5.73
N SER A 35 -9.38 -8.13 5.43
CA SER A 35 -10.35 -7.76 4.40
C SER A 35 -9.87 -8.33 3.06
N PRO A 36 -10.59 -9.31 2.48
CA PRO A 36 -10.18 -9.89 1.20
C PRO A 36 -10.21 -8.79 0.14
N PRO A 37 -9.27 -8.78 -0.83
CA PRO A 37 -9.57 -8.10 -2.08
C PRO A 37 -10.86 -8.72 -2.63
N ASP A 38 -11.77 -7.91 -3.15
CA ASP A 38 -13.11 -8.29 -3.65
C ASP A 38 -13.10 -9.26 -4.87
N THR A 39 -12.16 -10.20 -4.92
CA THR A 39 -11.98 -11.16 -6.00
C THR A 39 -11.85 -12.59 -5.46
N ILE A 40 -12.92 -13.33 -5.72
CA ILE A 40 -13.13 -14.74 -5.43
C ILE A 40 -12.07 -15.59 -6.14
N ALA A 41 -11.54 -16.59 -5.41
CA ALA A 41 -10.80 -17.77 -5.88
C ALA A 41 -9.29 -17.65 -6.17
N ASN A 42 -8.45 -17.20 -5.21
CA ASN A 42 -7.04 -17.63 -5.06
C ASN A 42 -6.34 -17.14 -3.76
N GLY A 43 -7.09 -16.88 -2.68
CA GLY A 43 -6.62 -16.11 -1.51
C GLY A 43 -5.44 -16.66 -0.70
N GLY A 44 -4.92 -17.86 -0.98
CA GLY A 44 -3.76 -18.42 -0.28
C GLY A 44 -2.42 -17.81 -0.68
N ASN A 45 -2.19 -17.60 -2.00
CA ASN A 45 -0.91 -17.11 -2.51
C ASN A 45 -0.79 -15.58 -2.36
N GLU A 46 -1.88 -14.84 -2.62
CA GLU A 46 -1.95 -13.39 -2.46
C GLU A 46 -1.78 -12.99 -0.99
N ARG A 47 -2.46 -13.68 -0.06
CA ARG A 47 -2.26 -13.47 1.38
C ARG A 47 -0.82 -13.79 1.79
N PHE A 48 -0.21 -14.86 1.26
CA PHE A 48 1.18 -15.17 1.55
C PHE A 48 2.14 -14.07 1.07
N LYS A 49 1.97 -13.54 -0.16
CA LYS A 49 2.79 -12.44 -0.68
C LYS A 49 2.59 -11.14 0.09
N ARG A 50 1.34 -10.81 0.44
CA ARG A 50 1.05 -9.63 1.26
C ARG A 50 1.81 -9.66 2.59
N TYR A 51 1.75 -10.78 3.32
CA TYR A 51 2.40 -10.94 4.62
C TYR A 51 3.92 -11.12 4.56
N HIS A 52 4.47 -11.76 3.51
CA HIS A 52 5.91 -12.10 3.47
C HIS A 52 6.74 -11.22 2.52
N VAL A 53 6.10 -10.37 1.71
CA VAL A 53 6.80 -9.53 0.71
C VAL A 53 6.35 -8.09 0.80
N HIS A 54 5.04 -7.82 0.70
CA HIS A 54 4.56 -6.44 0.55
C HIS A 54 4.60 -5.65 1.85
N LEU A 55 4.01 -6.18 2.92
CA LEU A 55 3.93 -5.50 4.21
C LEU A 55 5.31 -5.28 4.87
N PRO A 56 6.22 -6.29 4.94
CA PRO A 56 7.56 -6.06 5.45
C PRO A 56 8.31 -4.96 4.69
N MET A 57 8.17 -4.91 3.36
CA MET A 57 8.87 -3.91 2.55
C MET A 57 8.31 -2.49 2.76
N LEU A 58 7.00 -2.34 2.90
CA LEU A 58 6.39 -1.04 3.18
C LEU A 58 6.74 -0.53 4.59
N ASP A 59 6.88 -1.45 5.55
CA ASP A 59 7.35 -1.18 6.91
C ASP A 59 8.84 -0.79 6.92
N ASP A 60 9.69 -1.49 6.16
CA ASP A 60 11.10 -1.15 5.96
C ASP A 60 11.29 0.25 5.33
N TYR A 61 10.36 0.67 4.47
CA TYR A 61 10.35 2.02 3.90
C TYR A 61 9.78 3.06 4.87
N GLY A 62 9.21 2.65 6.01
CA GLY A 62 8.59 3.54 6.98
C GLY A 62 7.26 4.14 6.51
N PHE A 63 6.66 3.60 5.46
CA PHE A 63 5.36 4.06 4.95
C PHE A 63 4.21 3.53 5.79
N ILE A 64 4.36 2.34 6.36
CA ILE A 64 3.39 1.77 7.31
C ILE A 64 4.12 1.38 8.59
N ASN A 65 3.36 1.21 9.67
CA ASN A 65 3.73 0.36 10.79
C ASN A 65 2.93 -0.93 10.66
N TRP A 66 3.61 -2.06 10.53
CA TRP A 66 2.96 -3.36 10.41
C TRP A 66 2.98 -4.15 11.72
N TYR A 67 1.80 -4.63 12.15
CA TYR A 67 1.64 -5.45 13.35
C TYR A 67 1.17 -6.87 12.98
N PRO A 68 2.10 -7.81 12.69
CA PRO A 68 1.77 -9.16 12.23
C PRO A 68 0.86 -9.94 13.19
N ASN A 69 1.04 -9.75 14.50
CA ASN A 69 0.25 -10.44 15.52
C ASN A 69 -1.19 -9.91 15.64
N ALA A 70 -1.42 -8.67 15.24
CA ALA A 70 -2.72 -8.01 15.30
C ALA A 70 -3.45 -7.99 13.94
N ASN A 71 -2.80 -8.48 12.88
CA ASN A 71 -3.27 -8.37 11.49
C ASN A 71 -3.70 -6.93 11.12
N ALA A 72 -2.91 -5.95 11.57
CA ALA A 72 -3.21 -4.53 11.40
C ALA A 72 -2.03 -3.78 10.79
N ILE A 73 -2.36 -2.71 10.06
CA ILE A 73 -1.41 -1.70 9.61
C ILE A 73 -1.88 -0.33 10.06
N GLU A 74 -0.92 0.55 10.36
CA GLU A 74 -1.13 1.96 10.65
C GLU A 74 -0.17 2.80 9.79
N SER A 75 -0.41 4.10 9.69
CA SER A 75 0.51 5.05 9.07
C SER A 75 1.90 4.98 9.72
N GLY A 76 2.91 4.79 8.89
CA GLY A 76 4.31 4.75 9.32
C GLY A 76 4.91 6.15 9.53
N PRO A 77 6.12 6.23 10.08
CA PRO A 77 6.78 7.51 10.39
C PRO A 77 7.07 8.40 9.17
N GLN A 78 7.10 7.84 7.95
CA GLN A 78 7.30 8.58 6.69
C GLN A 78 5.99 8.76 5.90
N PHE A 79 4.85 8.38 6.44
CA PHE A 79 3.59 8.38 5.68
C PHE A 79 3.16 9.79 5.28
N ASP A 80 3.27 10.77 6.18
CA ASP A 80 2.95 12.17 5.90
C ASP A 80 3.80 12.76 4.76
N GLU A 81 5.03 12.27 4.56
CA GLU A 81 5.89 12.74 3.47
C GLU A 81 5.42 12.25 2.10
N ILE A 82 4.78 11.08 2.03
CA ILE A 82 4.28 10.50 0.76
C ILE A 82 2.83 10.85 0.48
N MET A 83 2.06 11.28 1.48
CA MET A 83 0.65 11.63 1.37
C MET A 83 0.35 12.61 0.21
N PRO A 84 1.10 13.72 0.03
CA PRO A 84 0.80 14.67 -1.05
C PRO A 84 0.88 14.05 -2.44
N VAL A 85 1.75 13.05 -2.64
CA VAL A 85 1.85 12.34 -3.92
C VAL A 85 0.66 11.41 -4.11
N LEU A 86 0.22 10.73 -3.04
CA LEU A 86 -0.95 9.86 -3.09
C LEU A 86 -2.22 10.67 -3.41
N GLU A 87 -2.42 11.81 -2.76
CA GLU A 87 -3.54 12.72 -3.00
C GLU A 87 -3.60 13.16 -4.48
N VAL A 88 -2.47 13.63 -5.03
CA VAL A 88 -2.38 14.05 -6.45
C VAL A 88 -2.77 12.90 -7.39
N LEU A 89 -2.33 11.67 -7.12
CA LEU A 89 -2.65 10.51 -7.95
C LEU A 89 -4.14 10.13 -7.89
N VAL A 90 -4.76 10.24 -6.71
CA VAL A 90 -6.20 10.00 -6.51
C VAL A 90 -7.01 11.05 -7.27
N ASP A 91 -6.68 12.33 -7.10
CA ASP A 91 -7.38 13.45 -7.74
C ASP A 91 -7.35 13.36 -9.26
N HIS A 92 -6.27 12.82 -9.83
CA HIS A 92 -6.06 12.71 -11.27
C HIS A 92 -6.35 11.31 -11.83
N ARG A 93 -6.91 10.38 -11.04
CA ARG A 93 -7.19 9.00 -11.46
C ARG A 93 -8.06 8.91 -12.71
N LYS A 94 -8.94 9.88 -12.96
CA LYS A 94 -9.79 9.97 -14.16
C LYS A 94 -9.10 10.62 -15.37
N THR A 95 -7.99 11.31 -15.14
CA THR A 95 -7.21 12.04 -16.15
C THR A 95 -6.20 11.13 -16.85
N PHE A 96 -5.74 10.08 -16.17
CA PHE A 96 -4.91 9.06 -16.78
C PHE A 96 -5.79 7.97 -17.41
N PRO A 97 -5.59 7.62 -18.69
CA PRO A 97 -6.29 6.48 -19.27
C PRO A 97 -5.97 5.24 -18.43
N ALA A 98 -6.98 4.43 -18.12
CA ALA A 98 -6.74 3.08 -17.61
C ALA A 98 -6.01 2.32 -18.71
N THR A 99 -4.68 2.33 -18.69
CA THR A 99 -3.90 1.65 -19.70
C THR A 99 -4.16 0.17 -19.55
N SER A 100 -4.83 -0.38 -20.57
CA SER A 100 -4.77 -1.79 -20.92
C SER A 100 -3.32 -2.22 -21.00
N LEU A 101 -2.88 -3.05 -20.05
CA LEU A 101 -1.75 -3.96 -20.17
C LEU A 101 -2.15 -5.29 -19.55
#